data_AF-A0A6N4AJG8-F1
#
_entry.id   AF-A0A6N4AJG8-F1
#
_cell.length_a   1.000
_cell.length_b   1.000
_cell.length_c   1.000
_cell.angle_alpha   90.00
_cell.angle_beta   90.00
_cell.angle_gamma   90.00
#
_symmetry.space_group_name_H-M   'P 1'
#
loop_
_entity.id
_entity.type
_entity.pdbx_description
1 polymer ?
#
loop_
_entity_poly.entity_id
_entity_poly.type
_entity_poly.pdbx_seq_one_letter_code
_entity_poly.pdbx_strand_id
1 'polypeptide(L)'
;MAELKNWRIHYNYGEFIAYGIVYGMASYKWSEGAGVHTSPISSVEIDESGLHIQTRNTLYFLDKDFINVDQHDDSLNALAKEFFKDDPELFLSKIHKWLRKAQEDFKKNQTLLGNDTVYLELIPSTDSFFYRALYKDEYGRTHIERAEYHAGDFQDSVILRKSGVRWFPESRGIQFYDRLYIEEPPKDKVGCIKNVGTKPMKITFVTDKEIILQPGELYKAQ
;
A
#
# COMPACT_ATOMS: atom_id res chain seq x y z
N MET A 1 22.03 2.66 2.12
CA MET A 1 20.75 3.40 1.94
C MET A 1 19.65 2.38 1.77
N ALA A 2 18.59 2.48 2.55
CA ALA A 2 17.47 1.55 2.52
C ALA A 2 16.29 2.20 1.76
N GLU A 3 15.70 1.49 0.80
CA GLU A 3 14.54 2.02 0.06
C GLU A 3 13.24 1.67 0.82
N LEU A 4 12.39 2.67 1.07
CA LEU A 4 11.06 2.51 1.64
C LEU A 4 10.02 2.58 0.51
N LYS A 5 9.25 1.50 0.35
CA LYS A 5 8.12 1.43 -0.59
C LYS A 5 6.79 1.56 0.13
N ASN A 6 5.76 2.02 -0.58
CA ASN A 6 4.45 2.35 -0.03
C ASN A 6 4.56 3.23 1.22
N TRP A 7 5.40 4.26 1.10
CA TRP A 7 5.79 5.01 2.28
C TRP A 7 4.73 6.04 2.63
N ARG A 8 4.61 6.29 3.93
CA ARG A 8 3.90 7.45 4.48
C ARG A 8 4.71 8.05 5.61
N ILE A 9 4.53 9.34 5.85
CA ILE A 9 5.07 10.00 7.05
C ILE A 9 3.93 10.35 7.99
N HIS A 10 4.07 9.95 9.25
CA HIS A 10 3.11 10.24 10.30
C HIS A 10 3.80 11.05 11.40
N TYR A 11 3.12 12.08 11.87
CA TYR A 11 3.51 12.81 13.07
C TYR A 11 2.81 12.21 14.28
N ASN A 12 3.57 11.63 15.21
CA ASN A 12 3.03 10.98 16.40
C ASN A 12 3.85 11.33 17.64
N TYR A 13 3.17 11.73 18.73
CA TYR A 13 3.77 12.09 20.02
C TYR A 13 5.00 13.03 19.95
N GLY A 14 5.01 13.99 19.02
CA GLY A 14 6.10 14.96 18.88
C GLY A 14 7.21 14.54 17.91
N GLU A 15 7.16 13.32 17.36
CA GLU A 15 8.18 12.79 16.48
C GLU A 15 7.62 12.50 15.08
N PHE A 16 8.47 12.68 14.07
CA PHE A 16 8.17 12.27 12.70
C PHE A 16 8.71 10.87 12.47
N ILE A 17 7.85 9.98 12.02
CA ILE A 17 8.20 8.59 11.71
C ILE A 17 7.78 8.30 10.28
N ALA A 18 8.72 7.78 9.49
CA ALA A 18 8.40 7.20 8.20
C ALA A 18 7.99 5.75 8.40
N TYR A 19 6.91 5.39 7.73
CA TYR A 19 6.41 4.03 7.62
C TYR A 19 6.60 3.61 6.18
N GLY A 20 6.98 2.35 5.99
CA GLY A 20 7.03 1.75 4.67
C GLY A 20 7.65 0.37 4.73
N ILE A 21 7.95 -0.16 3.56
CA ILE A 21 8.48 -1.51 3.41
C ILE A 21 9.96 -1.40 3.03
N VAL A 22 10.85 -2.01 3.84
CA VAL A 22 12.30 -2.05 3.61
C VAL A 22 12.75 -3.45 3.23
N TYR A 23 13.55 -3.56 2.17
CA TYR A 23 14.15 -4.82 1.75
C TYR A 23 15.09 -5.41 2.81
N GLY A 24 14.92 -6.70 3.14
CA GLY A 24 15.85 -7.46 3.99
C GLY A 24 15.77 -7.17 5.50
N MET A 25 14.79 -6.39 5.96
CA MET A 25 14.53 -6.14 7.38
C MET A 25 13.25 -6.83 7.84
N ALA A 26 13.32 -7.56 8.95
CA ALA A 26 12.13 -8.11 9.60
C ALA A 26 11.21 -6.96 10.04
N SER A 27 10.00 -6.91 9.49
CA SER A 27 9.01 -5.90 9.84
C SER A 27 8.51 -6.15 11.27
N TYR A 28 8.69 -5.17 12.16
CA TYR A 28 8.05 -5.19 13.47
C TYR A 28 6.55 -4.88 13.27
N LYS A 29 5.72 -5.93 13.31
CA LYS A 29 4.27 -5.84 13.17
C LYS A 29 3.67 -5.17 14.42
N TRP A 30 3.22 -3.92 14.32
CA TRP A 30 2.38 -3.29 15.35
C TRP A 30 0.89 -3.63 15.12
N SER A 31 -0.01 -3.20 16.02
CA SER A 31 -1.45 -3.53 15.99
C SER A 31 -2.22 -3.06 14.74
N GLU A 32 -1.64 -2.18 13.93
CA GLU A 32 -2.14 -1.77 12.61
C GLU A 32 -1.39 -2.46 11.43
N GLY A 33 -0.46 -3.34 11.78
CA GLY A 33 0.44 -4.17 10.95
C GLY A 33 1.19 -3.46 9.82
N ALA A 34 1.47 -2.17 9.96
CA ALA A 34 2.22 -1.40 8.98
C ALA A 34 3.74 -1.47 9.19
N GLY A 35 4.44 -2.22 8.34
CA GLY A 35 5.80 -1.94 7.87
C GLY A 35 6.93 -1.80 8.89
N VAL A 36 8.13 -1.46 8.39
CA VAL A 36 9.24 -1.01 9.23
C VAL A 36 8.91 0.44 9.61
N HIS A 37 8.78 0.71 10.91
CA HIS A 37 8.85 2.07 11.42
C HIS A 37 10.32 2.46 11.45
N THR A 38 10.65 3.63 10.90
CA THR A 38 11.97 4.17 11.11
C THR A 38 12.09 4.71 12.53
N SER A 39 13.31 4.87 13.05
CA SER A 39 13.52 5.76 14.19
C SER A 39 13.07 7.19 13.84
N PRO A 40 12.93 8.10 14.83
CA PRO A 40 12.58 9.48 14.56
C PRO A 40 13.44 10.10 13.47
N ILE A 41 12.79 10.78 12.54
CA ILE A 41 13.44 11.47 11.42
C ILE A 41 14.22 12.65 11.98
N SER A 42 15.51 12.74 11.63
CA SER A 42 16.41 13.82 12.02
C SER A 42 16.65 14.85 10.93
N SER A 43 16.52 14.46 9.65
CA SER A 43 16.56 15.38 8.51
C SER A 43 15.83 14.80 7.30
N VAL A 44 15.41 15.68 6.40
CA VAL A 44 14.71 15.33 5.16
C VAL A 44 15.28 16.18 4.02
N GLU A 45 15.63 15.54 2.92
CA GLU A 45 15.93 16.18 1.65
C GLU A 45 14.96 15.70 0.58
N ILE A 46 14.65 16.56 -0.39
CA ILE A 46 13.74 16.26 -1.50
C ILE A 46 14.42 16.55 -2.83
N ASP A 47 14.35 15.59 -3.76
CA ASP A 47 14.79 15.74 -5.13
C ASP A 47 13.70 15.33 -6.14
N GLU A 48 14.05 15.21 -7.42
CA GLU A 48 13.10 14.80 -8.48
C GLU A 48 12.68 13.33 -8.40
N SER A 49 13.43 12.50 -7.68
CA SER A 49 13.22 11.05 -7.56
C SER A 49 12.45 10.67 -6.30
N GLY A 50 12.53 11.45 -5.22
CA GLY A 50 11.85 11.13 -3.97
C GLY A 50 12.32 11.94 -2.77
N LEU A 51 12.12 11.37 -1.58
CA LEU A 51 12.63 11.90 -0.31
C LEU A 51 13.82 11.08 0.18
N HIS A 52 14.86 11.76 0.65
CA HIS A 52 15.93 11.16 1.43
C HIS A 52 15.71 11.54 2.87
N ILE A 53 15.43 10.56 3.73
CA ILE A 53 15.24 10.79 5.16
C ILE A 53 16.41 10.19 5.93
N GLN A 54 16.96 10.98 6.83
CA GLN A 54 17.94 10.50 7.79
C GLN A 54 17.24 10.23 9.11
N THR A 55 17.58 9.10 9.71
CA THR A 55 17.24 8.78 11.10
C THR A 55 18.52 8.57 11.89
N ARG A 56 18.41 8.35 13.20
CA ARG A 56 19.56 8.14 14.09
C ARG A 56 20.58 7.12 13.57
N ASN A 57 20.12 6.05 12.91
CA ASN A 57 20.97 4.90 12.55
C ASN A 57 21.00 4.59 11.05
N THR A 58 20.09 5.16 10.26
CA THR A 58 19.87 4.73 8.87
C THR A 58 19.43 5.89 7.98
N LEU A 59 19.97 5.92 6.76
CA LEU A 59 19.48 6.75 5.65
C LEU A 59 18.49 5.93 4.82
N TYR A 60 17.29 6.46 4.64
CA TYR A 60 16.26 5.87 3.80
C TYR A 60 15.96 6.74 2.57
N PHE A 61 15.68 6.08 1.45
CA PHE A 61 15.16 6.69 0.24
C PHE A 61 13.70 6.30 0.05
N LEU A 62 12.83 7.29 -0.13
CA LEU A 62 11.39 7.17 -0.29
C LEU A 62 11.07 7.59 -1.72
N ASP A 63 10.99 6.62 -2.62
CA ASP A 63 10.76 6.85 -4.04
C ASP A 63 9.35 7.44 -4.28
N LYS A 64 9.28 8.54 -5.04
CA LYS A 64 8.03 9.26 -5.33
C LYS A 64 6.94 8.39 -5.95
N ASP A 65 7.30 7.36 -6.71
CA ASP A 65 6.34 6.51 -7.44
C ASP A 65 5.69 5.48 -6.51
N PHE A 66 6.24 5.31 -5.30
CA PHE A 66 5.71 4.47 -4.24
C PHE A 66 5.14 5.27 -3.06
N ILE A 67 4.85 6.56 -3.26
CA ILE A 67 4.13 7.36 -2.27
C ILE A 67 2.74 6.78 -2.03
N ASN A 68 2.34 6.69 -0.76
CA ASN A 68 0.99 6.28 -0.41
C ASN A 68 -0.02 7.38 -0.77
N VAL A 69 -1.03 7.06 -1.60
CA VAL A 69 -2.08 8.01 -2.05
C VAL A 69 -2.93 8.60 -0.93
N ASP A 70 -2.84 8.03 0.25
CA ASP A 70 -3.64 8.33 1.43
C ASP A 70 -2.76 8.88 2.57
N GLN A 71 -1.61 9.45 2.17
CA GLN A 71 -0.77 10.31 2.99
C GLN A 71 -1.62 11.46 3.56
N HIS A 72 -1.57 11.64 4.88
CA HIS A 72 -2.35 12.68 5.55
C HIS A 72 -1.69 14.06 5.40
N ASP A 73 -2.45 15.03 4.90
CA ASP A 73 -2.00 16.41 4.71
C ASP A 73 -1.46 17.03 6.00
N ASP A 74 -2.09 16.74 7.15
CA ASP A 74 -1.64 17.27 8.46
C ASP A 74 -0.21 16.84 8.81
N SER A 75 0.15 15.59 8.54
CA SER A 75 1.50 15.09 8.79
C SER A 75 2.52 15.68 7.82
N LEU A 76 2.15 15.88 6.55
CA LEU A 76 3.02 16.55 5.57
C LEU A 76 3.23 18.03 5.91
N ASN A 77 2.15 18.72 6.31
CA ASN A 77 2.20 20.12 6.71
C ASN A 77 3.08 20.32 7.93
N ALA A 78 2.97 19.44 8.93
CA ALA A 78 3.84 19.47 10.11
C ALA A 78 5.30 19.21 9.71
N LEU A 79 5.55 18.24 8.84
CA LEU A 79 6.90 17.89 8.38
C LEU A 79 7.56 19.03 7.59
N ALA A 80 6.80 19.66 6.68
CA ALA A 80 7.24 20.81 5.91
C ALA A 80 7.66 21.97 6.82
N LYS A 81 6.85 22.26 7.85
CA LYS A 81 7.15 23.30 8.84
C LYS A 81 8.36 22.97 9.70
N GLU A 82 8.67 21.70 9.94
CA GLU A 82 9.81 21.32 10.77
C GLU A 82 11.14 21.38 10.00
N PHE A 83 11.18 20.77 8.82
CA PHE A 83 12.43 20.54 8.08
C PHE A 83 12.65 21.49 6.89
N PHE A 84 11.60 22.18 6.43
CA PHE A 84 11.65 23.10 5.29
C PHE A 84 11.16 24.50 5.67
N LYS A 85 11.54 24.98 6.86
CA LYS A 85 11.09 26.26 7.47
C LYS A 85 11.15 27.46 6.53
N ASP A 86 12.18 27.51 5.66
CA ASP A 86 12.39 28.62 4.74
C ASP A 86 11.48 28.58 3.51
N ASP A 87 11.03 27.40 3.09
CA ASP A 87 10.14 27.22 1.93
C ASP A 87 9.28 25.94 2.03
N PRO A 88 8.31 25.91 2.97
CA PRO A 88 7.45 24.75 3.17
C PRO A 88 6.51 24.53 1.97
N GLU A 89 6.13 25.60 1.27
CA GLU A 89 5.22 25.54 0.13
C GLU A 89 5.86 24.85 -1.07
N LEU A 90 7.14 25.10 -1.35
CA LEU A 90 7.85 24.39 -2.41
C LEU A 90 7.89 22.88 -2.14
N PHE A 91 8.17 22.47 -0.90
CA PHE A 91 8.13 21.06 -0.50
C PHE A 91 6.73 20.47 -0.70
N LEU A 92 5.69 21.11 -0.13
CA LEU A 92 4.32 20.63 -0.21
C LEU A 92 3.83 20.55 -1.66
N SER A 93 4.18 21.53 -2.50
CA SER A 93 3.79 21.54 -3.92
C SER A 93 4.34 20.32 -4.68
N LYS A 94 5.59 19.91 -4.41
CA LYS A 94 6.20 18.72 -5.01
C LYS A 94 5.49 17.45 -4.55
N ILE A 95 5.27 17.29 -3.25
CA ILE A 95 4.58 16.11 -2.70
C ILE A 95 3.15 16.01 -3.21
N HIS A 96 2.38 17.11 -3.20
CA HIS A 96 1.01 17.12 -3.70
C HIS A 96 0.93 16.78 -5.20
N LYS A 97 1.93 17.18 -6.00
CA LYS A 97 2.03 16.77 -7.41
C LYS A 97 2.19 15.26 -7.55
N TRP A 98 3.03 14.64 -6.73
CA TRP A 98 3.22 13.18 -6.72
C TRP A 98 1.96 12.44 -6.26
N LEU A 99 1.33 12.91 -5.17
CA LEU A 99 0.07 12.36 -4.66
C LEU A 99 -1.05 12.43 -5.69
N ARG A 100 -1.21 13.59 -6.34
CA ARG A 100 -2.22 13.78 -7.38
C ARG A 100 -2.00 12.81 -8.54
N LYS A 101 -0.76 12.68 -9.02
CA LYS A 101 -0.42 11.72 -10.07
C LYS A 101 -0.72 10.28 -9.64
N ALA A 102 -0.32 9.88 -8.44
CA ALA A 102 -0.57 8.54 -7.92
C ALA A 102 -2.07 8.23 -7.75
N GLN A 103 -2.87 9.24 -7.37
CA GLN A 103 -4.34 9.14 -7.30
C GLN A 103 -4.98 9.06 -8.69
N GLU A 104 -4.55 9.90 -9.64
CA GLU A 104 -5.04 9.90 -11.02
C GLU A 104 -4.72 8.58 -11.73
N ASP A 105 -3.47 8.12 -11.63
CA ASP A 105 -3.03 6.86 -12.21
C ASP A 105 -3.81 5.68 -11.61
N PHE A 106 -4.16 5.73 -10.32
CA PHE A 106 -5.00 4.70 -9.71
C PHE A 106 -6.46 4.77 -10.17
N LYS A 107 -7.04 5.99 -10.23
CA LYS A 107 -8.43 6.21 -10.66
C LYS A 107 -8.67 5.78 -12.10
N LYS A 108 -7.66 5.77 -12.98
CA LYS A 108 -7.77 5.24 -14.35
C LYS A 108 -8.27 3.79 -14.37
N ASN A 109 -8.00 3.01 -13.32
CA ASN A 109 -8.43 1.61 -13.22
C ASN A 109 -9.93 1.45 -12.88
N GLN A 110 -10.67 2.53 -12.60
CA GLN A 110 -12.11 2.45 -12.30
C GLN A 110 -12.95 1.85 -13.43
N THR A 111 -12.47 1.95 -14.67
CA THR A 111 -13.13 1.35 -15.86
C THR A 111 -13.11 -0.16 -15.82
N LEU A 112 -12.24 -0.76 -15.00
CA LEU A 112 -12.16 -2.19 -14.78
C LEU A 112 -13.24 -2.69 -13.80
N LEU A 113 -13.99 -1.79 -13.14
CA LEU A 113 -14.93 -2.14 -12.07
C LEU A 113 -16.39 -2.27 -12.55
N GLY A 114 -16.92 -3.49 -12.47
CA GLY A 114 -18.34 -3.74 -12.26
C GLY A 114 -18.74 -3.51 -10.79
N ASN A 115 -20.03 -3.64 -10.46
CA ASN A 115 -20.50 -3.49 -9.08
C ASN A 115 -19.94 -4.59 -8.15
N ASP A 116 -19.76 -5.81 -8.68
CA ASP A 116 -19.24 -6.96 -7.95
C ASP A 116 -17.74 -7.22 -8.24
N THR A 117 -17.03 -6.18 -8.70
CA THR A 117 -15.61 -6.28 -9.06
C THR A 117 -14.75 -5.58 -8.03
N VAL A 118 -13.63 -6.22 -7.69
CA VAL A 118 -12.56 -5.62 -6.88
C VAL A 118 -11.28 -5.61 -7.69
N TYR A 119 -10.63 -4.45 -7.79
CA TYR A 119 -9.32 -4.31 -8.41
C TYR A 119 -8.23 -4.23 -7.34
N LEU A 120 -7.21 -5.06 -7.45
CA LEU A 120 -6.14 -5.27 -6.49
C LEU A 120 -4.79 -4.90 -7.10
N GLU A 121 -4.00 -4.10 -6.39
CA GLU A 121 -2.60 -3.84 -6.73
C GLU A 121 -1.66 -4.56 -5.77
N LEU A 122 -0.68 -5.26 -6.32
CA LEU A 122 0.27 -6.08 -5.57
C LEU A 122 1.71 -5.63 -5.83
N ILE A 123 2.52 -5.58 -4.75
CA ILE A 123 3.94 -5.22 -4.79
C ILE A 123 4.79 -6.45 -4.35
N PRO A 124 5.64 -7.00 -5.23
CA PRO A 124 6.44 -8.21 -5.01
C PRO A 124 7.74 -7.96 -4.24
N SER A 125 7.91 -6.80 -3.58
CA SER A 125 9.24 -6.36 -3.13
C SER A 125 9.82 -7.16 -1.97
N THR A 126 9.07 -8.02 -1.27
CA THR A 126 9.70 -9.07 -0.43
C THR A 126 8.83 -10.27 -0.04
N ASP A 127 7.50 -10.16 0.09
CA ASP A 127 6.62 -11.34 0.34
C ASP A 127 5.28 -11.22 -0.39
N SER A 128 5.28 -10.58 -1.58
CA SER A 128 4.07 -10.29 -2.36
C SER A 128 2.99 -9.61 -1.50
N PHE A 129 3.17 -8.33 -1.20
CA PHE A 129 2.26 -7.61 -0.32
C PHE A 129 1.12 -6.94 -1.09
N PHE A 130 -0.06 -6.92 -0.46
CA PHE A 130 -1.18 -6.13 -0.91
C PHE A 130 -0.88 -4.65 -0.73
N TYR A 131 -1.04 -3.88 -1.80
CA TYR A 131 -0.81 -2.44 -1.80
C TYR A 131 -2.11 -1.70 -1.46
N ARG A 132 -3.17 -1.95 -2.24
CA ARG A 132 -4.49 -1.29 -2.12
C ARG A 132 -5.51 -1.97 -3.02
N ALA A 133 -6.78 -1.68 -2.77
CA ALA A 133 -7.90 -2.03 -3.65
C ALA A 133 -8.69 -0.84 -4.14
N LEU A 134 -9.35 -1.04 -5.28
CA LEU A 134 -10.42 -0.20 -5.78
C LEU A 134 -11.70 -1.06 -5.86
N TYR A 135 -12.81 -0.56 -5.34
CA TYR A 135 -14.10 -1.26 -5.36
C TYR A 135 -15.26 -0.26 -5.50
N LYS A 136 -16.45 -0.76 -5.85
CA LYS A 136 -17.69 0.04 -5.80
C LYS A 136 -18.50 -0.32 -4.56
N ASP A 137 -19.04 0.68 -3.88
CA ASP A 137 -20.03 0.44 -2.82
C ASP A 137 -21.40 0.05 -3.39
N GLU A 138 -22.35 -0.24 -2.49
CA GLU A 138 -23.74 -0.57 -2.84
C GLU A 138 -24.46 0.52 -3.66
N TYR A 139 -23.95 1.75 -3.64
CA TYR A 139 -24.48 2.89 -4.40
C TYR A 139 -23.73 3.12 -5.72
N GLY A 140 -22.79 2.24 -6.09
CA GLY A 140 -21.98 2.33 -7.29
C GLY A 140 -20.84 3.36 -7.23
N ARG A 141 -20.54 3.91 -6.04
CA ARG A 141 -19.46 4.89 -5.86
C ARG A 141 -18.13 4.17 -5.73
N THR A 142 -17.11 4.67 -6.44
CA THR A 142 -15.77 4.10 -6.40
C THR A 142 -15.03 4.52 -5.13
N HIS A 143 -14.48 3.54 -4.41
CA HIS A 143 -13.69 3.73 -3.21
C HIS A 143 -12.31 3.11 -3.34
N ILE A 144 -11.35 3.71 -2.66
CA ILE A 144 -10.00 3.17 -2.47
C ILE A 144 -9.95 2.57 -1.07
N GLU A 145 -9.53 1.31 -0.96
CA GLU A 145 -9.31 0.65 0.32
C GLU A 145 -7.84 0.33 0.54
N ARG A 146 -7.38 0.55 1.77
CA ARG A 146 -6.03 0.21 2.23
C ARG A 146 -5.99 -1.21 2.78
N ALA A 147 -4.87 -1.89 2.56
CA ALA A 147 -4.52 -3.10 3.27
C ALA A 147 -4.48 -2.84 4.79
N GLU A 148 -5.39 -3.47 5.54
CA GLU A 148 -5.34 -3.53 7.00
C GLU A 148 -4.71 -4.87 7.39
N TYR A 149 -3.62 -4.81 8.15
CA TYR A 149 -2.88 -5.99 8.57
C TYR A 149 -3.38 -6.40 9.96
N HIS A 150 -3.89 -7.62 10.08
CA HIS A 150 -4.35 -8.16 11.36
C HIS A 150 -3.30 -9.10 11.96
N ALA A 151 -2.84 -8.79 13.17
CA ALA A 151 -1.96 -9.65 13.96
C ALA A 151 -2.75 -10.42 15.04
N GLY A 152 -2.65 -11.76 15.07
CA GLY A 152 -3.32 -12.66 16.01
C GLY A 152 -3.96 -13.89 15.35
N ASP A 153 -4.20 -14.96 16.14
CA ASP A 153 -4.70 -16.37 15.95
C ASP A 153 -5.18 -16.91 14.59
N PHE A 154 -5.52 -16.07 13.62
CA PHE A 154 -5.90 -16.45 12.27
C PHE A 154 -4.80 -16.09 11.27
N GLN A 155 -3.75 -16.91 11.23
CA GLN A 155 -2.73 -16.96 10.15
C GLN A 155 -2.41 -15.60 9.51
N ASP A 156 -1.55 -14.79 10.15
CA ASP A 156 -0.85 -13.61 9.60
C ASP A 156 -1.35 -13.05 8.25
N SER A 157 -2.61 -12.62 8.17
CA SER A 157 -3.27 -12.27 6.91
C SER A 157 -3.49 -10.76 6.75
N VAL A 158 -3.52 -10.30 5.50
CA VAL A 158 -3.86 -8.91 5.15
C VAL A 158 -5.30 -8.86 4.69
N ILE A 159 -6.09 -7.95 5.24
CA ILE A 159 -7.52 -7.87 5.03
C ILE A 159 -7.88 -6.52 4.42
N LEU A 160 -8.71 -6.57 3.39
CA LEU A 160 -9.42 -5.44 2.83
C LEU A 160 -10.90 -5.66 3.15
N ARG A 161 -11.32 -5.17 4.32
CA ARG A 161 -12.60 -5.44 4.97
C ARG A 161 -13.80 -5.04 4.11
N LYS A 162 -13.73 -3.90 3.44
CA LYS A 162 -14.83 -3.28 2.70
C LYS A 162 -14.95 -3.84 1.29
N SER A 163 -13.84 -4.18 0.65
CA SER A 163 -13.79 -4.83 -0.66
C SER A 163 -13.98 -6.35 -0.55
N GLY A 164 -13.75 -6.93 0.62
CA GLY A 164 -13.97 -8.35 0.88
C GLY A 164 -12.85 -9.21 0.31
N VAL A 165 -11.60 -8.81 0.55
CA VAL A 165 -10.42 -9.56 0.11
C VAL A 165 -9.52 -9.86 1.30
N ARG A 166 -9.01 -11.09 1.35
CA ARG A 166 -8.05 -11.56 2.32
C ARG A 166 -6.84 -12.16 1.62
N TRP A 167 -5.67 -11.86 2.12
CA TRP A 167 -4.39 -12.34 1.62
C TRP A 167 -3.61 -13.04 2.70
N PHE A 168 -3.01 -14.16 2.33
CA PHE A 168 -2.15 -14.97 3.18
C PHE A 168 -0.71 -14.86 2.65
N PRO A 169 0.15 -13.99 3.22
CA PRO A 169 1.52 -13.75 2.74
C PRO A 169 2.37 -15.01 2.67
N GLU A 170 2.28 -15.88 3.68
CA GLU A 170 3.09 -17.11 3.77
C GLU A 170 2.79 -18.09 2.62
N SER A 171 1.51 -18.33 2.35
CA SER A 171 1.06 -19.23 1.28
C SER A 171 0.86 -18.55 -0.06
N ARG A 172 0.94 -17.21 -0.10
CA ARG A 172 0.55 -16.37 -1.24
C ARG A 172 -0.89 -16.63 -1.70
N GLY A 173 -1.75 -16.92 -0.73
CA GLY A 173 -3.16 -17.24 -0.92
C GLY A 173 -4.04 -16.00 -1.03
N ILE A 174 -4.90 -15.90 -2.05
CA ILE A 174 -5.97 -14.88 -2.11
C ILE A 174 -7.33 -15.54 -1.88
N GLN A 175 -8.13 -14.96 -0.98
CA GLN A 175 -9.52 -15.29 -0.75
C GLN A 175 -10.40 -14.06 -0.93
N PHE A 176 -11.47 -14.19 -1.72
CA PHE A 176 -12.58 -13.23 -1.74
C PHE A 176 -13.66 -13.69 -0.75
N TYR A 177 -14.28 -12.75 -0.04
CA TYR A 177 -15.36 -13.03 0.92
C TYR A 177 -16.42 -11.91 0.90
N ASP A 178 -17.63 -12.24 1.34
CA ASP A 178 -18.71 -11.25 1.51
C ASP A 178 -18.82 -10.76 2.96
N ARG A 179 -18.62 -11.66 3.91
CA ARG A 179 -18.55 -11.35 5.33
C ARG A 179 -17.28 -11.94 5.90
N LEU A 180 -16.54 -11.12 6.65
CA LEU A 180 -15.42 -11.60 7.45
C LEU A 180 -15.89 -12.79 8.29
N TYR A 181 -15.10 -13.87 8.25
CA TYR A 181 -15.33 -15.11 9.01
C TYR A 181 -16.48 -16.00 8.53
N ILE A 182 -17.00 -15.80 7.32
CA ILE A 182 -17.86 -16.77 6.63
C ILE A 182 -17.08 -17.33 5.46
N GLU A 183 -16.84 -18.65 5.47
CA GLU A 183 -16.05 -19.36 4.46
C GLU A 183 -16.78 -19.60 3.14
N GLU A 184 -18.06 -19.21 3.02
CA GLU A 184 -18.78 -19.31 1.76
C GLU A 184 -18.13 -18.37 0.74
N PRO A 185 -17.51 -18.91 -0.33
CA PRO A 185 -16.92 -18.08 -1.36
C PRO A 185 -18.04 -17.30 -2.06
N PRO A 186 -17.87 -16.00 -2.28
CA PRO A 186 -18.85 -15.20 -2.99
C PRO A 186 -19.04 -15.82 -4.38
N LYS A 187 -20.28 -16.18 -4.71
CA LYS A 187 -20.58 -16.86 -5.98
C LYS A 187 -20.34 -15.98 -7.21
N ASP A 188 -20.28 -14.66 -7.02
CA ASP A 188 -20.38 -13.69 -8.12
C ASP A 188 -19.28 -12.59 -8.11
N LYS A 189 -18.32 -12.61 -7.16
CA LYS A 189 -17.26 -11.59 -7.13
C LYS A 189 -16.16 -11.88 -8.15
N VAL A 190 -15.87 -10.89 -9.00
CA VAL A 190 -14.76 -10.95 -9.97
C VAL A 190 -13.59 -10.16 -9.43
N GLY A 191 -12.42 -10.79 -9.34
CA GLY A 191 -11.18 -10.12 -8.96
C GLY A 191 -10.41 -9.63 -10.18
N CYS A 192 -10.02 -8.37 -10.23
CA CYS A 192 -8.99 -7.88 -11.14
C CYS A 192 -7.69 -7.71 -10.34
N ILE A 193 -6.60 -8.37 -10.76
CA ILE A 193 -5.32 -8.35 -10.04
C ILE A 193 -4.25 -7.80 -10.97
N LYS A 194 -3.54 -6.75 -10.54
CA LYS A 194 -2.41 -6.19 -11.28
C LYS A 194 -1.12 -6.28 -10.47
N ASN A 195 -0.07 -6.77 -11.14
CA ASN A 195 1.28 -6.68 -10.60
C ASN A 195 1.87 -5.30 -10.92
N VAL A 196 1.97 -4.42 -9.93
CA VAL A 196 2.61 -3.10 -10.08
C VAL A 196 4.08 -3.10 -9.67
N GLY A 197 4.60 -4.30 -9.39
CA GLY A 197 5.99 -4.51 -9.04
C GLY A 197 6.96 -4.55 -10.20
N THR A 198 8.20 -4.81 -9.85
CA THR A 198 9.32 -4.99 -10.80
C THR A 198 9.69 -6.45 -11.01
N LYS A 199 9.03 -7.40 -10.34
CA LYS A 199 9.30 -8.84 -10.42
C LYS A 199 8.03 -9.64 -10.71
N PRO A 200 8.11 -10.78 -11.42
CA PRO A 200 6.98 -11.69 -11.57
C PRO A 200 6.48 -12.18 -10.20
N MET A 201 5.18 -12.45 -10.12
CA MET A 201 4.52 -12.81 -8.87
C MET A 201 3.71 -14.09 -9.03
N LYS A 202 3.95 -15.06 -8.15
CA LYS A 202 3.13 -16.28 -8.05
C LYS A 202 1.95 -16.01 -7.11
N ILE A 203 0.74 -16.29 -7.59
CA ILE A 203 -0.52 -16.18 -6.83
C ILE A 203 -1.16 -17.56 -6.79
N THR A 204 -1.58 -17.99 -5.60
CA THR A 204 -2.34 -19.23 -5.38
C THR A 204 -3.74 -18.85 -4.92
N PHE A 205 -4.76 -19.33 -5.61
CA PHE A 205 -6.16 -19.17 -5.20
C PHE A 205 -6.56 -20.32 -4.27
N VAL A 206 -7.56 -20.10 -3.42
CA VAL A 206 -8.12 -21.16 -2.53
C VAL A 206 -8.66 -22.37 -3.32
N THR A 207 -8.92 -22.22 -4.61
CA THR A 207 -9.27 -23.30 -5.54
C THR A 207 -8.07 -24.11 -6.03
N ASP A 208 -6.90 -23.96 -5.42
CA ASP A 208 -5.61 -24.53 -5.82
C ASP A 208 -5.13 -24.12 -7.22
N LYS A 209 -5.79 -23.14 -7.85
CA LYS A 209 -5.31 -22.55 -9.10
C LYS A 209 -4.09 -21.68 -8.82
N GLU A 210 -3.04 -21.88 -9.61
CA GLU A 210 -1.83 -21.05 -9.55
C GLU A 210 -1.67 -20.24 -10.83
N ILE A 211 -1.24 -18.99 -10.69
CA ILE A 211 -0.85 -18.12 -11.81
C ILE A 211 0.49 -17.45 -11.53
N ILE A 212 1.21 -17.12 -12.60
CA ILE A 212 2.39 -16.25 -12.56
C ILE A 212 2.03 -14.96 -13.28
N LEU A 213 1.97 -13.85 -12.54
CA LEU A 213 1.62 -12.53 -13.05
C LEU A 213 2.90 -11.71 -13.29
N GLN A 214 3.18 -11.36 -14.54
CA GLN A 214 4.33 -10.54 -14.93
C GLN A 214 4.16 -9.08 -14.48
N PRO A 215 5.25 -8.32 -14.28
CA PRO A 215 5.18 -6.88 -14.06
C PRO A 215 4.29 -6.16 -15.08
N GLY A 216 3.32 -5.38 -14.60
CA GLY A 216 2.35 -4.65 -15.41
C GLY A 216 1.16 -5.47 -15.91
N GLU A 217 1.18 -6.80 -15.76
CA GLU A 217 0.11 -7.68 -16.24
C GLU A 217 -1.14 -7.57 -15.36
N LEU A 218 -2.31 -7.63 -16.02
CA LEU A 218 -3.64 -7.64 -15.41
C LEU A 218 -4.28 -9.02 -15.59
N TYR A 219 -4.64 -9.66 -14.48
CA TYR A 219 -5.37 -10.91 -14.47
C TYR A 219 -6.81 -10.72 -13.96
N LYS A 220 -7.78 -11.35 -14.62
CA LYS A 220 -9.18 -11.39 -14.20
C LYS A 220 -9.47 -12.76 -13.59
N ALA A 221 -9.61 -12.80 -12.27
CA ALA A 221 -10.03 -13.95 -11.49
C ALA A 221 -11.54 -14.13 -11.62
N GLN A 222 -11.92 -15.25 -12.25
CA GLN A 222 -13.27 -15.81 -12.27
C GLN A 222 -13.31 -16.99 -11.32
#